data_AF-A0A9P6SFK5-F1
#
_entry.id   AF-A0A9P6SFK5-F1
#
_cell.length_a   1.000
_cell.length_b   1.000
_cell.length_c   1.000
_cell.angle_alpha   90.00
_cell.angle_beta   90.00
_cell.angle_gamma   90.00
#
_symmetry.space_group_name_H-M   'P 1'
#
loop_
_entity.id
_entity.type
_entity.pdbx_description
1 polymer ?
#
loop_
_entity_poly.entity_id
_entity_poly.type
_entity_poly.pdbx_seq_one_letter_code
_entity_poly.pdbx_strand_id
1 'polypeptide(L)'
;MEISSVPDQLAQLDTSSLAPVQIFQDNATEERAENARLSSFIGAIAVGDLVKSTLGPKGMDKILQSASTGEVMVTNDGATILKSIALDNAAAKVLVNISKVQDDEVGDGTTSVCVLAAELLREAEKL
;
A
#
# COMPACT_ATOMS: atom_id res chain seq x y z
N MET A 1 -11.62 74.38 1.98
CA MET A 1 -10.52 74.07 1.04
C MET A 1 -10.25 72.60 1.21
N GLU A 2 -10.74 71.81 0.25
CA GLU A 2 -10.66 70.35 0.27
C GLU A 2 -9.20 69.91 0.15
N ILE A 3 -8.82 68.95 0.98
CA ILE A 3 -7.72 68.04 0.69
C ILE A 3 -8.29 66.65 0.90
N SER A 4 -8.77 66.07 -0.20
CA SER A 4 -9.23 64.69 -0.28
C SER A 4 -8.06 63.77 0.07
N SER A 5 -8.14 63.13 1.23
CA SER A 5 -7.24 62.04 1.60
C SER A 5 -7.49 60.86 0.66
N VAL A 6 -6.43 60.47 -0.05
CA VAL A 6 -6.33 59.30 -0.92
C VAL A 6 -6.95 58.07 -0.21
N PRO A 7 -7.80 57.28 -0.88
CA PRO A 7 -8.43 56.13 -0.24
C PRO A 7 -7.38 55.08 0.14
N ASP A 8 -7.52 54.52 1.35
CA ASP A 8 -6.80 53.36 1.91
C ASP A 8 -7.03 52.08 1.09
N GLN A 9 -6.60 52.04 -0.17
CA GLN A 9 -6.78 50.89 -1.07
C GLN A 9 -5.50 50.03 -1.25
N LEU A 10 -4.50 50.18 -0.38
CA LEU A 10 -3.25 49.39 -0.46
C LEU A 10 -3.03 48.39 0.68
N ALA A 11 -4.02 48.16 1.56
CA ALA A 11 -3.86 47.28 2.73
C ALA A 11 -4.61 45.93 2.66
N GLN A 12 -5.18 45.55 1.51
CA GLN A 12 -5.69 44.19 1.29
C GLN A 12 -4.84 43.50 0.23
N LEU A 13 -3.57 43.23 0.57
CA LEU A 13 -2.90 42.08 0.00
C LEU A 13 -3.68 40.87 0.47
N ASP A 14 -4.38 40.24 -0.46
CA ASP A 14 -5.15 39.03 -0.24
C ASP A 14 -4.22 37.92 0.29
N THR A 15 -4.09 37.84 1.61
CA THR A 15 -3.31 36.82 2.32
C THR A 15 -3.93 35.43 2.15
N SER A 16 -5.11 35.30 1.53
CA SER A 16 -5.67 33.99 1.16
C SER A 16 -4.84 33.30 0.06
N SER A 17 -4.11 34.08 -0.75
CA SER A 17 -3.16 33.54 -1.75
C SER A 17 -1.90 32.91 -1.16
N LEU A 18 -1.65 33.15 0.14
CA LEU A 18 -0.53 32.58 0.91
C LEU A 18 -0.97 31.48 1.87
N ALA A 19 -2.27 31.21 1.98
CA ALA A 19 -2.77 30.09 2.77
C ALA A 19 -2.50 28.78 2.02
N PRO A 20 -1.96 27.74 2.68
CA PRO A 20 -1.72 26.47 2.03
C PRO A 20 -3.03 25.93 1.44
N VAL A 21 -3.02 25.69 0.12
CA VAL A 21 -4.19 25.15 -0.59
C VAL A 21 -4.50 23.77 -0.03
N GLN A 22 -5.70 23.60 0.52
CA GLN A 22 -6.16 22.31 1.00
C GLN A 22 -6.52 21.43 -0.21
N ILE A 23 -5.58 20.58 -0.61
CA ILE A 23 -5.71 19.63 -1.72
C ILE A 23 -6.37 18.30 -1.30
N PHE A 24 -6.51 18.08 0.00
CA PHE A 24 -7.04 16.84 0.57
C PHE A 24 -8.53 16.95 0.85
N GLN A 25 -9.26 15.84 0.67
CA GLN A 25 -10.66 15.71 1.08
C GLN A 25 -10.77 15.71 2.62
N ASP A 26 -11.95 16.06 3.14
CA ASP A 26 -12.18 16.27 4.59
C ASP A 26 -11.85 15.07 5.48
N ASN A 27 -11.85 13.85 4.93
CA ASN A 27 -11.54 12.60 5.63
C ASN A 27 -10.23 11.94 5.16
N ALA A 28 -9.34 12.67 4.49
CA ALA A 28 -8.08 12.13 4.02
C ALA A 28 -7.11 11.91 5.19
N THR A 29 -6.53 10.73 5.25
CA THR A 29 -5.43 10.41 6.16
C THR A 29 -4.10 10.66 5.47
N GLU A 30 -3.21 11.40 6.11
CA GLU A 30 -1.86 11.64 5.61
C GLU A 30 -0.82 11.08 6.59
N GLU A 31 -0.01 10.15 6.10
CA GLU A 31 1.22 9.73 6.78
C GLU A 31 2.42 10.34 6.04
N ARG A 32 3.41 10.83 6.79
CA ARG A 32 4.59 11.50 6.23
C ARG A 32 5.89 10.84 6.68
N ALA A 33 6.92 11.02 5.86
CA ALA A 33 8.31 10.67 6.15
C ALA A 33 8.47 9.21 6.60
N GLU A 34 9.20 8.99 7.70
CA GLU A 34 9.59 7.67 8.18
C GLU A 34 8.39 6.78 8.53
N ASN A 35 7.32 7.36 9.11
CA ASN A 35 6.12 6.60 9.47
C ASN A 35 5.42 6.02 8.24
N ALA A 36 5.29 6.79 7.16
CA ALA A 36 4.71 6.31 5.90
C ALA A 36 5.57 5.23 5.22
N ARG A 37 6.89 5.35 5.37
CA ARG A 37 7.85 4.38 4.84
C ARG A 37 7.75 3.06 5.62
N LEU A 38 7.78 3.10 6.95
CA LEU A 38 7.69 1.93 7.81
C LEU A 38 6.33 1.23 7.68
N SER A 39 5.22 1.99 7.65
CA SER A 39 3.89 1.41 7.49
C SER A 39 3.77 0.62 6.18
N SER A 40 4.37 1.14 5.11
CA SER A 40 4.46 0.46 3.81
C SER A 40 5.26 -0.85 3.89
N PHE A 41 6.45 -0.84 4.49
CA PHE A 41 7.29 -2.04 4.59
C PHE A 41 6.66 -3.15 5.41
N ILE A 42 6.12 -2.83 6.59
CA ILE A 42 5.57 -3.83 7.52
C ILE A 42 4.47 -4.65 6.86
N GLY A 43 3.53 -4.00 6.15
CA GLY A 43 2.44 -4.71 5.49
C GLY A 43 2.92 -5.60 4.34
N ALA A 44 3.88 -5.12 3.55
CA ALA A 44 4.50 -5.89 2.47
C ALA A 44 5.28 -7.11 2.97
N ILE A 45 6.07 -6.92 4.03
CA ILE A 45 6.85 -7.98 4.68
C ILE A 45 5.91 -9.04 5.28
N ALA A 46 4.83 -8.64 5.94
CA ALA A 46 3.85 -9.56 6.52
C ALA A 46 3.20 -10.46 5.46
N VAL A 47 2.91 -9.90 4.27
CA VAL A 47 2.40 -10.69 3.14
C VAL A 47 3.44 -11.68 2.63
N GLY A 48 4.71 -11.28 2.55
CA GLY A 48 5.81 -12.19 2.22
C GLY A 48 5.92 -13.36 3.19
N ASP A 49 5.88 -13.08 4.50
CA ASP A 49 5.99 -14.09 5.54
C ASP A 49 4.81 -15.07 5.53
N LEU A 50 3.61 -14.59 5.20
CA LEU A 50 2.42 -15.43 5.04
C LEU A 50 2.61 -16.51 3.95
N VAL A 51 3.09 -16.11 2.76
CA VAL A 51 3.25 -17.03 1.62
C VAL A 51 4.57 -17.79 1.66
N LYS A 52 5.57 -17.36 2.42
CA LYS A 52 6.87 -18.02 2.52
C LYS A 52 6.79 -19.51 2.88
N SER A 53 5.83 -19.87 3.72
CA SER A 53 5.61 -21.26 4.14
C SER A 53 4.96 -22.17 3.08
N THR A 54 4.49 -21.62 1.96
CA THR A 54 3.93 -22.37 0.82
C THR A 54 5.01 -22.69 -0.23
N LEU A 55 6.22 -22.17 -0.04
CA LEU A 55 7.31 -22.28 -1.00
C LEU A 55 8.01 -23.65 -0.93
N GLY A 56 8.17 -24.28 -2.11
CA GLY A 56 8.99 -25.47 -2.31
C GLY A 56 8.24 -26.80 -2.13
N PRO A 57 8.92 -27.94 -2.31
CA PRO A 57 8.31 -29.28 -2.30
C PRO A 57 7.85 -29.74 -0.91
N LYS A 58 8.22 -29.00 0.14
CA LYS A 58 7.74 -29.17 1.51
C LYS A 58 6.89 -27.97 1.97
N GLY A 59 6.42 -27.16 1.03
CA GLY A 59 5.46 -26.10 1.29
C GLY A 59 4.17 -26.67 1.88
N MET A 60 3.54 -25.88 2.75
CA MET A 60 2.29 -26.25 3.40
C MET A 60 1.13 -25.49 2.77
N ASP A 61 0.02 -26.18 2.57
CA ASP A 61 -1.22 -25.54 2.11
C ASP A 61 -1.75 -24.54 3.14
N LYS A 62 -2.49 -23.54 2.65
CA LYS A 62 -3.24 -22.59 3.45
C LYS A 62 -4.73 -22.91 3.38
N ILE A 63 -5.37 -22.88 4.54
CA ILE A 63 -6.83 -22.90 4.65
C ILE A 63 -7.30 -21.44 4.58
N LEU A 64 -8.12 -21.14 3.58
CA LEU A 64 -8.73 -19.84 3.35
C LEU A 64 -10.22 -19.98 3.62
N GLN A 65 -10.77 -19.10 4.46
CA GLN A 65 -12.19 -19.05 4.74
C GLN A 65 -12.75 -17.69 4.32
N SER A 66 -13.73 -17.70 3.43
CA SER A 66 -14.43 -16.48 3.02
C SER A 66 -15.27 -15.95 4.18
N ALA A 67 -15.03 -14.72 4.60
CA ALA A 67 -15.80 -14.07 5.66
C ALA A 67 -17.27 -13.79 5.26
N SER A 68 -17.56 -13.74 3.95
CA SER A 68 -18.89 -13.41 3.42
C SER A 68 -19.75 -14.64 3.16
N THR A 69 -19.18 -15.71 2.60
CA THR A 69 -19.90 -16.92 2.18
C THR A 69 -19.70 -18.10 3.13
N GLY A 70 -18.67 -18.05 3.99
CA GLY A 70 -18.27 -19.17 4.84
C GLY A 70 -17.57 -20.32 4.10
N GLU A 71 -17.37 -20.20 2.80
CA GLU A 71 -16.69 -21.19 1.97
C GLU A 71 -15.23 -21.37 2.41
N VAL A 72 -14.79 -22.63 2.43
CA VAL A 72 -13.43 -23.01 2.82
C VAL A 72 -12.70 -23.56 1.60
N MET A 73 -11.54 -22.99 1.31
CA MET A 73 -10.62 -23.42 0.26
C MET A 73 -9.28 -23.80 0.87
N VAL A 74 -8.65 -24.86 0.37
CA VAL A 74 -7.30 -25.28 0.76
C VAL A 74 -6.41 -25.22 -0.47
N THR A 75 -5.33 -24.46 -0.42
CA THR A 75 -4.45 -24.28 -1.59
C THR A 75 -3.01 -23.93 -1.19
N ASN A 76 -2.06 -24.31 -2.05
CA ASN A 76 -0.66 -23.90 -1.97
C ASN A 76 -0.32 -22.75 -2.94
N ASP A 77 -1.22 -22.40 -3.86
CA ASP A 77 -0.94 -21.42 -4.89
C ASP A 77 -0.88 -20.00 -4.31
N GLY A 78 0.30 -19.38 -4.43
CA GLY A 78 0.56 -18.03 -3.93
C GLY A 78 -0.39 -16.99 -4.52
N ALA A 79 -0.70 -17.07 -5.81
CA ALA A 79 -1.58 -16.10 -6.46
C ALA A 79 -3.01 -16.17 -5.90
N THR A 80 -3.55 -17.39 -5.73
CA THR A 80 -4.88 -17.62 -5.15
C THR A 80 -4.95 -17.18 -3.69
N ILE A 81 -3.92 -17.51 -2.89
CA ILE A 81 -3.84 -17.07 -1.49
C ILE A 81 -3.88 -15.54 -1.41
N LEU A 82 -3.04 -14.87 -2.19
CA LEU A 82 -2.92 -13.41 -2.18
C LEU A 82 -4.17 -12.70 -2.72
N LYS A 83 -4.89 -13.31 -3.68
CA LYS A 83 -6.18 -12.81 -4.19
C LYS A 83 -7.30 -12.88 -3.14
N SER A 84 -7.20 -13.84 -2.21
CA SER A 84 -8.28 -14.16 -1.25
C SER A 84 -8.22 -13.34 0.04
N ILE A 85 -7.15 -12.56 0.25
CA ILE A 85 -6.93 -11.83 1.50
C ILE A 85 -7.24 -10.36 1.30
N ALA A 86 -8.01 -9.79 2.23
CA ALA A 86 -8.25 -8.35 2.29
C ALA A 86 -6.97 -7.65 2.78
N LEU A 87 -6.38 -6.81 1.92
CA LEU A 87 -5.18 -6.04 2.21
C LEU A 87 -5.50 -4.55 2.11
N ASP A 88 -5.17 -3.79 3.15
CA ASP A 88 -5.30 -2.33 3.14
C ASP A 88 -3.98 -1.64 2.76
N ASN A 89 -2.85 -2.27 3.04
CA ASN A 89 -1.51 -1.73 2.77
C ASN A 89 -1.22 -1.62 1.25
N ALA A 90 -0.76 -0.45 0.82
CA ALA A 90 -0.50 -0.17 -0.60
C ALA A 90 0.67 -1.00 -1.16
N ALA A 91 1.77 -1.14 -0.44
CA ALA A 91 2.93 -1.93 -0.89
C ALA A 91 2.59 -3.43 -0.96
N ALA A 92 1.78 -3.93 -0.03
CA ALA A 92 1.26 -5.28 -0.06
C ALA A 92 0.40 -5.54 -1.31
N LYS A 93 -0.44 -4.59 -1.73
CA LYS A 93 -1.20 -4.70 -2.99
C LYS A 93 -0.29 -4.80 -4.21
N VAL A 94 0.84 -4.09 -4.21
CA VAL A 94 1.84 -4.20 -5.27
C VAL A 94 2.42 -5.62 -5.33
N LEU A 95 2.77 -6.21 -4.19
CA LEU A 95 3.22 -7.61 -4.10
C LEU A 95 2.20 -8.61 -4.67
N VAL A 96 0.91 -8.42 -4.35
CA VAL A 96 -0.17 -9.25 -4.93
C VAL A 96 -0.21 -9.13 -6.45
N ASN A 97 -0.07 -7.91 -6.97
CA ASN A 97 -0.07 -7.69 -8.41
C ASN A 97 1.14 -8.32 -9.10
N ILE A 98 2.33 -8.31 -8.48
CA ILE A 98 3.51 -9.00 -9.01
C ILE A 98 3.24 -10.52 -9.11
N SER A 99 2.66 -11.11 -8.07
CA SER A 99 2.30 -12.54 -8.07
C SER A 99 1.26 -12.88 -9.13
N LYS A 100 0.26 -12.00 -9.35
CA LYS A 100 -0.75 -12.14 -10.42
C LYS A 100 -0.13 -12.09 -11.81
N VAL A 101 0.73 -11.11 -12.07
CA VAL A 101 1.40 -11.01 -13.39
C VAL A 101 2.25 -12.25 -13.65
N GLN A 102 2.92 -12.78 -12.63
CA GLN A 102 3.69 -14.02 -12.75
C GLN A 102 2.81 -15.24 -13.06
N ASP A 103 1.62 -15.31 -12.44
CA ASP A 103 0.60 -16.33 -12.70
C ASP A 103 0.10 -16.25 -14.17
N ASP A 104 -0.19 -15.04 -14.64
CA ASP A 104 -0.73 -14.82 -16.00
C ASP A 104 0.32 -15.10 -17.10
N GLU A 105 1.59 -14.73 -16.88
CA GLU A 105 2.64 -14.85 -17.91
C GLU A 105 3.31 -16.23 -17.95
N VAL A 106 3.54 -16.85 -16.79
CA VAL A 106 4.32 -18.10 -16.68
C VAL A 106 3.53 -19.21 -16.02
N GLY A 107 2.64 -18.89 -15.09
CA GLY A 107 1.84 -19.87 -14.32
C GLY A 107 2.61 -20.59 -13.20
N ASP A 108 3.86 -20.21 -12.93
CA ASP A 108 4.67 -20.72 -11.82
C ASP A 108 5.56 -19.63 -11.23
N GLY A 109 6.07 -19.84 -10.02
CA GLY A 109 6.90 -18.89 -9.29
C GLY A 109 6.10 -17.78 -8.61
N THR A 110 4.77 -17.89 -8.57
CA THR A 110 3.84 -16.93 -7.93
C THR A 110 4.19 -16.68 -6.47
N THR A 111 4.60 -17.73 -5.75
CA THR A 111 5.11 -17.65 -4.37
C THR A 111 6.53 -17.09 -4.31
N SER A 112 7.44 -17.62 -5.14
CA SER A 112 8.87 -17.24 -5.13
C SER A 112 9.08 -15.75 -5.39
N VAL A 113 8.36 -15.19 -6.36
CA VAL A 113 8.49 -13.77 -6.73
C VAL A 113 8.01 -12.85 -5.60
N CYS A 114 6.93 -13.24 -4.91
CA CYS A 114 6.41 -12.48 -3.77
C CYS A 114 7.38 -12.52 -2.59
N VAL A 115 7.94 -13.70 -2.27
CA VAL A 115 8.93 -13.87 -1.19
C VAL A 115 10.19 -13.06 -1.52
N LEU A 116 10.70 -13.13 -2.74
CA LEU A 116 11.89 -12.39 -3.16
C LEU A 116 11.69 -10.88 -2.99
N ALA A 117 10.57 -10.34 -3.47
CA ALA A 117 10.27 -8.92 -3.35
C ALA A 117 10.12 -8.49 -1.88
N ALA A 118 9.50 -9.31 -1.03
CA ALA A 118 9.39 -9.03 0.40
C ALA A 118 10.75 -9.02 1.11
N GLU A 119 11.67 -9.93 0.77
CA GLU A 119 13.03 -9.93 1.36
C GLU A 119 13.85 -8.74 0.87
N LEU A 120 13.69 -8.28 -0.38
CA LEU A 120 14.32 -7.05 -0.85
C LEU A 120 13.84 -5.82 -0.06
N LEU A 121 12.53 -5.76 0.25
CA LEU A 121 11.95 -4.70 1.08
C LEU A 121 12.49 -4.77 2.51
N ARG A 122 12.69 -5.97 3.07
CA ARG A 122 13.28 -6.16 4.40
C ARG A 122 14.74 -5.69 4.48
N GLU A 123 15.53 -5.90 3.43
CA GLU A 123 16.88 -5.34 3.38
C GLU A 123 16.86 -3.82 3.17
N ALA A 124 15.93 -3.32 2.35
CA ALA A 124 15.77 -1.88 2.14
C ALA A 124 15.34 -1.14 3.42
N GLU A 125 14.55 -1.76 4.29
CA GLU A 125 14.16 -1.20 5.59
C GLU A 125 15.36 -0.87 6.49
N LYS A 126 16.44 -1.67 6.41
CA LYS A 126 17.66 -1.52 7.22
C LYS A 126 18.61 -0.44 6.71
N LEU A 127 18.42 0.01 5.47
CA LEU A 127 19.17 1.09 4.81
C LEU A 127 18.51 2.44 5.08
#